data_AF-A0A5K1B7N2-F1
#
_entry.id   AF-A0A5K1B7N2-F1
#
_cell.length_a   1.000
_cell.length_b   1.000
_cell.length_c   1.000
_cell.angle_alpha   90.00
_cell.angle_beta   90.00
_cell.angle_gamma   90.00
#
_symmetry.space_group_name_H-M   'P 1'
#
loop_
_entity.id
_entity.type
_entity.pdbx_description
1 polymer ?
#
loop_
_entity_poly.entity_id
_entity_poly.type
_entity_poly.pdbx_seq_one_letter_code
_entity_poly.pdbx_strand_id
1 'polypeptide(L)'
;MDASVMLIFDTTMKVITHGWPFAQLVGVNHHSKHCIFGCALCFDWTTEAVEWLFKVFTVAMNRKHPKVVLADADNAIAAEVFLVWLEEYH
;
A
#
# COMPACT_ATOMS: atom_id res chain seq x y z
N MET A 1 2.09 -5.21 15.31
CA MET A 1 0.90 -4.41 15.00
C MET A 1 -0.34 -5.26 15.20
N ASP A 2 -1.40 -4.66 15.73
CA ASP A 2 -2.72 -5.28 15.73
C ASP A 2 -3.17 -5.56 14.28
N ALA A 3 -4.02 -6.56 14.08
CA ALA A 3 -4.56 -6.83 12.75
C ALA A 3 -5.42 -5.63 12.32
N SER A 4 -4.96 -4.92 11.29
CA SER A 4 -5.73 -3.87 10.63
C SER A 4 -7.02 -4.46 10.08
N VAL A 5 -8.16 -3.80 10.29
CA VAL A 5 -9.42 -4.25 9.70
C VAL A 5 -9.47 -3.83 8.23
N MET A 6 -8.93 -2.64 7.93
CA MET A 6 -8.90 -2.10 6.57
C MET A 6 -7.53 -1.51 6.24
N LEU A 7 -7.10 -1.72 5.01
CA LEU A 7 -5.95 -1.05 4.38
C LEU A 7 -6.44 -0.28 3.16
N ILE A 8 -5.90 0.92 2.97
CA ILE A 8 -6.08 1.80 1.83
C ILE A 8 -4.70 2.03 1.26
N PHE A 9 -4.51 1.65 0.01
CA PHE A 9 -3.34 1.97 -0.78
C PHE A 9 -3.63 3.21 -1.61
N ASP A 10 -3.03 4.31 -1.21
CA ASP A 10 -3.24 5.61 -1.83
C ASP A 10 -1.99 6.02 -2.63
N THR A 11 -2.19 6.23 -3.93
CA THR A 11 -1.17 6.69 -4.89
C THR A 11 -1.35 8.16 -5.28
N THR A 12 -2.37 8.85 -4.75
CA THR A 12 -2.77 10.22 -5.13
C THR A 12 -1.95 11.36 -4.54
N MET A 13 -0.90 11.07 -3.77
CA MET A 13 0.14 12.06 -3.51
C MET A 13 1.07 12.19 -4.73
N LYS A 14 0.46 12.54 -5.86
CA LYS A 14 1.07 12.98 -7.09
C LYS A 14 2.00 14.14 -6.75
N VAL A 15 3.30 13.85 -6.81
CA VAL A 15 4.35 14.83 -7.05
C VAL A 15 4.60 15.74 -5.84
N ILE A 16 5.41 15.26 -4.90
CA ILE A 16 6.32 16.18 -4.20
C ILE A 16 7.10 16.89 -5.32
N THR A 17 7.31 18.21 -5.22
CA THR A 17 7.79 19.22 -6.19
C THR A 17 8.82 18.84 -7.28
N HIS A 18 9.37 17.63 -7.26
CA HIS A 18 10.36 17.04 -8.17
C HIS A 18 9.81 15.93 -9.10
N GLY A 19 8.52 15.56 -9.02
CA GLY A 19 7.92 14.57 -9.92
C GLY A 19 7.96 13.13 -9.43
N TRP A 20 8.50 12.88 -8.23
CA TRP A 20 8.65 11.52 -7.71
C TRP A 20 7.32 10.98 -7.15
N PRO A 21 6.97 9.74 -7.52
CA PRO A 21 5.91 8.96 -6.90
C PRO A 21 5.98 8.88 -5.37
N PHE A 22 4.86 9.16 -4.72
CA PHE A 22 4.70 8.90 -3.29
C PHE A 22 3.50 8.00 -3.06
N ALA A 23 3.72 6.91 -2.33
CA ALA A 23 2.73 5.91 -1.97
C ALA A 23 2.47 5.96 -0.46
N GLN A 24 1.21 5.98 -0.06
CA GLN A 24 0.82 5.85 1.34
C GLN A 24 0.03 4.55 1.57
N LEU A 25 0.37 3.87 2.67
CA LEU A 25 -0.35 2.71 3.18
C LEU A 25 -1.04 3.15 4.46
N VAL A 26 -2.33 3.48 4.36
CA VAL A 26 -3.14 3.98 5.47
C VAL A 26 -4.29 3.03 5.73
N GLY A 27 -5.00 3.16 6.84
CA GLY A 27 -6.21 2.37 7.04
C GLY A 27 -6.75 2.49 8.44
N VAL A 28 -7.48 1.46 8.87
CA VAL A 28 -8.25 1.49 10.11
C VAL A 28 -7.96 0.23 10.93
N ASN A 29 -7.61 0.42 12.19
CA ASN A 29 -7.39 -0.68 13.12
C ASN A 29 -8.72 -1.19 13.73
N HIS A 30 -8.65 -2.24 14.55
CA HIS A 30 -9.85 -2.83 15.16
C HIS A 30 -10.64 -1.89 16.09
N HIS A 31 -10.03 -0.78 16.54
CA HIS A 31 -10.68 0.26 17.34
C HIS A 31 -11.32 1.37 16.50
N SER A 32 -11.47 1.16 15.17
CA SER A 32 -11.97 2.19 14.25
C SER A 32 -11.13 3.47 14.22
N LYS A 33 -9.82 3.37 14.55
CA LYS A 33 -8.90 4.51 14.50
C LYS A 33 -8.12 4.51 13.20
N HIS A 34 -8.02 5.68 12.57
CA HIS A 34 -7.12 5.90 11.44
C HIS A 34 -5.67 5.61 11.85
N CYS A 35 -4.97 4.85 11.02
CA CYS A 35 -3.58 4.46 11.20
C CYS A 35 -2.83 4.65 9.89
N ILE A 36 -1.62 5.22 9.96
CA ILE A 36 -0.66 5.16 8.86
C ILE A 36 0.24 3.96 9.13
N PHE A 37 0.24 2.98 8.22
CA PHE A 37 1.08 1.80 8.33
C PHE A 37 2.47 2.02 7.73
N GLY A 38 2.56 2.86 6.71
CA GLY A 38 3.81 3.21 6.07
C GLY A 38 3.63 4.17 4.91
N CYS A 39 4.75 4.60 4.35
CA CYS A 39 4.81 5.34 3.11
C CYS A 39 6.10 5.00 2.37
N ALA A 40 6.10 5.20 1.06
CA ALA A 40 7.28 5.05 0.23
C ALA A 40 7.38 6.19 -0.77
N LEU A 41 8.58 6.73 -0.87
CA LEU A 41 8.97 7.63 -1.94
C LEU A 41 9.70 6.79 -2.98
N CYS A 42 9.08 6.61 -4.14
CA CYS A 42 9.65 5.85 -5.24
C CYS A 42 10.18 6.82 -6.29
N PHE A 43 11.27 6.46 -6.97
CA PHE A 43 11.79 7.27 -8.07
C PHE A 43 10.85 7.22 -9.29
N ASP A 44 10.25 6.05 -9.51
CA ASP A 44 9.24 5.78 -10.54
C ASP A 44 8.19 4.76 -10.03
N TRP A 45 7.13 4.53 -10.82
CA TRP A 45 6.10 3.53 -10.57
C TRP A 45 6.36 2.25 -11.38
N THR A 46 7.59 1.74 -11.33
CA THR A 46 7.93 0.43 -11.95
C THR A 46 7.29 -0.72 -11.17
N THR A 47 7.04 -1.83 -11.86
CA THR A 47 6.50 -3.06 -11.25
C THR A 47 7.37 -3.51 -10.08
N GLU A 48 8.69 -3.48 -10.26
CA GLU A 48 9.68 -3.87 -9.25
C GLU A 48 9.62 -2.98 -8.01
N ALA A 49 9.46 -1.66 -8.19
CA ALA A 49 9.35 -0.72 -7.07
C ALA A 49 8.07 -0.94 -6.25
N VAL A 50 6.94 -1.18 -6.92
CA VAL A 50 5.67 -1.44 -6.25
C VAL A 50 5.66 -2.81 -5.58
N GLU A 51 6.19 -3.85 -6.23
CA GLU A 51 6.32 -5.18 -5.62
C GLU A 51 7.20 -5.12 -4.36
N TRP A 52 8.31 -4.40 -4.43
CA TRP A 52 9.20 -4.21 -3.27
C TRP A 52 8.44 -3.54 -2.12
N LEU A 53 7.64 -2.51 -2.40
CA LEU A 53 6.82 -1.84 -1.38
C LEU A 53 5.89 -2.82 -0.65
N PHE A 54 5.14 -3.64 -1.40
CA PHE A 54 4.22 -4.62 -0.81
C PHE A 54 4.95 -5.75 -0.09
N LYS A 55 6.11 -6.20 -0.59
CA LYS A 55 6.97 -7.18 0.11
C LYS A 55 7.44 -6.64 1.46
N VAL A 56 7.92 -5.40 1.51
CA VAL A 56 8.33 -4.74 2.76
C VAL A 56 7.15 -4.58 3.71
N PHE A 57 6.00 -4.16 3.19
CA PHE A 57 4.78 -4.04 3.99
C PHE A 57 4.34 -5.38 4.60
N THR A 58 4.30 -6.47 3.83
CA THR A 58 3.96 -7.81 4.33
C THR A 58 4.89 -8.23 5.47
N VAL A 59 6.19 -7.99 5.34
CA VAL A 59 7.16 -8.28 6.40
C VAL A 59 6.91 -7.42 7.63
N ALA A 60 6.68 -6.11 7.46
CA ALA A 60 6.40 -5.19 8.56
C ALA A 60 5.10 -5.53 9.32
N MET A 61 4.11 -6.05 8.62
CA MET A 61 2.85 -6.53 9.21
C MET A 61 2.96 -7.93 9.81
N ASN A 62 4.17 -8.51 9.87
CA ASN A 62 4.41 -9.88 10.36
C ASN A 62 3.54 -10.91 9.61
N ARG A 63 3.40 -10.72 8.29
CA ARG A 63 2.57 -11.55 7.40
C ARG A 63 1.10 -11.64 7.83
N LYS A 64 0.62 -10.65 8.58
CA LYS A 64 -0.81 -10.51 8.88
C LYS A 64 -1.42 -9.61 7.82
N HIS A 65 -2.56 -10.05 7.28
CA HIS A 65 -3.24 -9.36 6.19
C HIS A 65 -4.46 -8.59 6.71
N PRO A 66 -4.75 -7.41 6.13
CA PRO A 66 -5.99 -6.69 6.42
C PRO A 66 -7.21 -7.49 5.93
N LYS A 67 -8.37 -7.32 6.56
CA LYS A 67 -9.60 -8.01 6.12
C LYS A 67 -10.23 -7.36 4.88
N VAL A 68 -10.10 -6.04 4.78
CA VAL A 68 -10.62 -5.23 3.69
C VAL A 68 -9.45 -4.44 3.12
N VAL A 69 -9.33 -4.42 1.80
CA VAL A 69 -8.32 -3.62 1.14
C VAL A 69 -8.97 -2.76 0.06
N LEU A 70 -8.66 -1.47 0.06
CA LEU A 70 -9.08 -0.48 -0.91
C LEU A 70 -7.81 0.04 -1.59
N ALA A 71 -7.86 0.24 -2.90
CA ALA A 71 -6.77 0.86 -3.63
C ALA A 71 -7.31 1.96 -4.52
N ASP A 72 -6.55 3.04 -4.61
CA ASP A 72 -6.72 4.00 -5.69
C ASP A 72 -6.03 3.48 -6.95
N ALA A 73 -6.81 3.33 -8.02
CA ALA A 73 -6.39 2.75 -9.30
C ALA A 73 -5.83 3.79 -10.28
N ASP A 74 -5.46 4.98 -9.80
CA ASP A 74 -4.90 6.07 -10.60
C ASP A 74 -3.59 5.69 -11.34
N ASN A 75 -2.89 4.63 -10.90
CA ASN A 75 -1.72 4.07 -11.58
C ASN A 75 -1.95 2.58 -11.92
N ALA A 76 -1.91 2.24 -13.21
CA ALA A 76 -2.19 0.88 -13.70
C ALA A 76 -1.19 -0.18 -13.21
N ILE A 77 0.10 0.13 -13.17
CA ILE A 77 1.13 -0.79 -12.66
C ILE A 77 0.91 -1.03 -11.17
N ALA A 78 0.66 0.06 -10.43
CA ALA A 78 0.43 -0.04 -9.00
C ALA A 78 -0.83 -0.84 -8.68
N ALA A 79 -1.89 -0.67 -9.47
CA ALA A 79 -3.13 -1.44 -9.36
C ALA A 79 -2.92 -2.93 -9.70
N GLU A 80 -2.19 -3.23 -10.79
CA GLU A 80 -1.92 -4.62 -11.21
C GLU A 80 -1.12 -5.38 -10.15
N VAL A 81 0.00 -4.81 -9.69
CA VAL A 81 0.83 -5.43 -8.64
C VAL A 81 0.04 -5.59 -7.34
N PHE A 82 -0.78 -4.60 -6.99
CA PHE A 82 -1.63 -4.67 -5.83
C PHE A 82 -2.65 -5.81 -5.92
N LEU A 83 -3.28 -6.03 -7.08
CA LEU A 83 -4.22 -7.14 -7.28
C LEU A 83 -3.52 -8.50 -7.15
N VAL A 84 -2.34 -8.66 -7.77
CA VAL A 84 -1.55 -9.90 -7.63
C VAL A 84 -1.18 -10.14 -6.16
N TRP A 85 -0.75 -9.10 -5.45
CA TRP A 85 -0.49 -9.19 -4.02
C TRP A 85 -1.75 -9.55 -3.24
N LEU A 86 -2.92 -9.02 -3.57
CA LEU A 86 -4.16 -9.45 -2.92
C LEU A 86 -4.45 -10.93 -3.16
N GLU A 87 -4.34 -11.43 -4.39
CA GLU A 87 -4.60 -12.84 -4.72
C GLU A 87 -3.64 -13.82 -4.04
N GLU A 88 -2.37 -13.45 -3.89
CA GLU A 88 -1.37 -14.30 -3.22
C GLU A 88 -1.63 -14.42 -1.70
N TYR A 89 -2.26 -13.40 -1.11
CA TYR A 89 -2.32 -13.23 0.34
C TYR A 89 -3.76 -13.20 0.92
N HIS A 90 -4.80 -13.42 0.10
CA HIS A 90 -6.21 -13.55 0.51
C HIS A 90 -6.84 -14.91 0.18
#